data_AF-A0AAV8G8F0-F1
#
_entry.id   AF-A0AAV8G8F0-F1
#
_cell.length_a   1.000
_cell.length_b   1.000
_cell.length_c   1.000
_cell.angle_alpha   90.00
_cell.angle_beta   90.00
_cell.angle_gamma   90.00
#
_symmetry.space_group_name_H-M   'P 1'
#
loop_
_entity.id
_entity.type
_entity.pdbx_description
1 polymer ?
#
loop_
_entity_poly.entity_id
_entity_poly.type
_entity_poly.pdbx_seq_one_letter_code
_entity_poly.pdbx_strand_id
1 'polypeptide(L)'
;MVAGFHVYPSLYAGSTDLRLFAGWTTSNDNKGCYSTECEGFVLSNVTGAPVPGRKVEPLSTYNGEDHFLTLSIKKDKKTQDWSLYREDNSNQILIGWWPKSLFNNSFDHATKIAWAGGVLYPKNETSPPMGSGHAAKEREHKAAYISHIRIFDQFDQLSIPDTSRVREFTDQRDCFTTDGFRYSHDDGYYFYYGGPPGCQK
;
A
#
# COMPACT_ATOMS: atom_id res chain seq x y z
N MET A 1 -9.36 2.83 -5.68
CA MET A 1 -8.76 3.30 -4.41
C MET A 1 -7.51 2.50 -4.13
N VAL A 2 -6.58 3.07 -3.40
CA VAL A 2 -5.30 2.44 -3.03
C VAL A 2 -4.84 3.03 -1.71
N ALA A 3 -4.27 2.21 -0.84
CA ALA A 3 -3.46 2.68 0.28
C ALA A 3 -2.23 1.79 0.41
N GLY A 4 -1.17 2.34 0.98
CA GLY A 4 0.08 1.62 1.16
C GLY A 4 1.22 2.59 1.41
N PHE A 5 2.43 2.15 1.08
CA PHE A 5 3.63 2.92 1.35
C PHE A 5 4.27 3.41 0.06
N HIS A 6 4.82 4.63 0.12
CA HIS A 6 5.53 5.22 -0.99
C HIS A 6 6.77 5.99 -0.58
N VAL A 7 7.64 6.22 -1.55
CA VAL A 7 8.65 7.29 -1.51
C VAL A 7 8.38 8.21 -2.70
N TYR A 8 8.09 9.49 -2.44
CA TYR A 8 7.75 10.46 -3.49
C TYR A 8 8.42 11.83 -3.26
N PRO A 9 9.70 11.98 -3.63
CA PRO A 9 10.46 13.19 -3.33
C PRO A 9 9.87 14.47 -3.90
N SER A 10 9.31 14.42 -5.12
CA SER A 10 8.70 15.60 -5.74
C SER A 10 7.52 16.15 -4.95
N LEU A 11 6.80 15.29 -4.21
CA LEU A 11 5.68 15.72 -3.37
C LEU A 11 6.15 16.30 -2.02
N TYR A 12 7.31 15.88 -1.53
CA TYR A 12 7.79 16.20 -0.18
C TYR A 12 9.12 16.96 -0.18
N ALA A 13 9.27 17.94 -1.09
CA ALA A 13 10.42 18.84 -1.15
C ALA A 13 11.79 18.10 -1.17
N GLY A 14 11.87 17.00 -1.93
CA GLY A 14 13.09 16.19 -2.07
C GLY A 14 13.28 15.12 -1.00
N SER A 15 12.40 15.02 0.00
CA SER A 15 12.48 13.99 1.03
C SER A 15 12.28 12.58 0.46
N THR A 16 13.14 11.66 0.86
CA THR A 16 13.06 10.23 0.51
C THR A 16 12.51 9.36 1.64
N ASP A 17 11.86 9.95 2.67
CA ASP A 17 11.31 9.12 3.76
C ASP A 17 10.10 8.31 3.30
N LEU A 18 9.96 7.10 3.84
CA LEU A 18 8.78 6.26 3.67
C LEU A 18 7.56 6.92 4.29
N ARG A 19 6.46 6.99 3.53
CA ARG A 19 5.20 7.56 3.99
C ARG A 19 4.03 6.64 3.68
N LEU A 20 3.03 6.66 4.55
CA LEU A 20 1.72 6.09 4.25
C LEU A 20 1.02 7.00 3.23
N PHE A 21 0.33 6.44 2.25
CA PHE A 21 -0.54 7.23 1.36
C PHE A 21 -1.90 6.54 1.20
N ALA A 22 -2.91 7.33 0.87
CA ALA A 22 -4.26 6.88 0.56
C ALA A 22 -4.76 7.67 -0.66
N GLY A 23 -5.03 7.00 -1.77
CA GLY A 23 -5.40 7.64 -3.04
C GLY A 23 -6.58 6.97 -3.72
N TRP A 24 -7.14 7.64 -4.71
CA TRP A 24 -8.24 7.11 -5.51
C TRP A 24 -8.21 7.68 -6.93
N THR A 25 -8.82 6.95 -7.87
CA THR A 25 -9.03 7.41 -9.24
C THR A 25 -10.28 6.74 -9.79
N THR A 26 -10.97 7.40 -10.71
CA THR A 26 -12.07 6.84 -11.50
C THR A 26 -11.62 6.65 -12.95
N SER A 27 -11.93 5.48 -13.52
CA SER A 27 -11.55 5.11 -14.89
C SER A 27 -12.21 5.97 -15.96
N ASN A 28 -13.37 6.54 -15.66
CA ASN A 28 -14.24 7.12 -16.68
C ASN A 28 -13.89 8.58 -16.99
N ASP A 29 -13.41 9.33 -15.99
CA ASP A 29 -13.23 10.78 -16.10
C ASP A 29 -11.78 11.23 -15.81
N ASN A 30 -10.84 10.29 -15.62
CA ASN A 30 -9.48 10.55 -15.12
C ASN A 30 -9.43 11.42 -13.85
N LYS A 31 -10.53 11.49 -13.09
CA LYS A 31 -10.58 12.15 -11.79
C LYS A 31 -9.85 11.26 -10.80
N GLY A 32 -9.20 11.88 -9.84
CA GLY A 32 -8.53 11.16 -8.78
C GLY A 32 -7.81 12.10 -7.85
N CYS A 33 -7.33 11.52 -6.77
CA CYS A 33 -6.45 12.19 -5.85
C CYS A 33 -5.35 11.24 -5.39
N TYR A 34 -4.15 11.77 -5.32
CA TYR A 34 -2.99 11.06 -4.78
C TYR A 34 -2.73 11.53 -3.35
N SER A 35 -2.77 10.62 -2.39
CA SER A 35 -2.69 10.96 -0.96
C SER A 35 -3.80 11.95 -0.53
N THR A 36 -3.52 12.79 0.47
CA THR A 36 -4.40 13.85 0.99
C THR A 36 -4.17 15.21 0.32
N GLU A 37 -3.56 15.24 -0.86
CA GLU A 37 -3.20 16.49 -1.57
C GLU A 37 -4.41 17.20 -2.20
N CYS A 38 -5.55 16.51 -2.24
CA CYS A 38 -6.81 16.94 -2.81
C CYS A 38 -7.97 16.22 -2.13
N GLU A 39 -9.19 16.63 -2.47
CA GLU A 39 -10.39 16.08 -1.86
C GLU A 39 -10.62 14.61 -2.22
N GLY A 40 -11.21 13.88 -1.26
CA GLY A 40 -11.80 12.56 -1.48
C GLY A 40 -11.38 11.50 -0.47
N PHE A 41 -10.23 11.63 0.20
CA PHE A 41 -9.97 10.82 1.40
C PHE A 41 -10.25 11.67 2.64
N VAL A 42 -11.21 11.24 3.46
CA VAL A 42 -11.60 11.94 4.69
C VAL A 42 -10.88 11.28 5.86
N LEU A 43 -10.04 12.04 6.55
CA LEU A 43 -9.32 11.57 7.73
C LEU A 43 -10.26 11.39 8.92
N SER A 44 -10.05 10.31 9.68
CA SER A 44 -10.71 10.16 10.97
C SER A 44 -10.11 11.13 11.99
N ASN A 45 -10.86 11.45 13.04
CA ASN A 45 -10.38 12.20 14.19
C ASN A 45 -9.85 11.29 15.31
N VAL A 46 -9.56 10.02 15.02
CA VAL A 46 -9.12 9.05 16.03
C VAL A 46 -7.66 9.29 16.38
N THR A 47 -7.39 9.55 17.66
CA THR A 47 -6.04 9.73 18.18
C THR A 47 -5.18 8.49 17.96
N GLY A 48 -3.96 8.68 17.47
CA GLY A 48 -3.00 7.59 17.23
C GLY A 48 -3.17 6.86 15.88
N ALA A 49 -4.14 7.26 15.05
CA ALA A 49 -4.22 6.79 13.68
C ALA A 49 -3.01 7.29 12.86
N PRO A 50 -2.33 6.43 12.08
CA PRO A 50 -1.33 6.92 11.14
C PRO A 50 -2.02 7.78 10.08
N VAL A 51 -1.39 8.90 9.73
CA VAL A 51 -1.97 9.89 8.81
C VAL A 51 -1.26 9.77 7.45
N PRO A 52 -1.98 9.50 6.35
CA PRO A 52 -1.42 9.60 5.01
C PRO A 52 -0.65 10.91 4.77
N GLY A 53 0.49 10.82 4.09
CA GLY A 53 1.43 11.92 3.89
C GLY A 53 2.44 12.13 5.03
N ARG A 54 2.25 11.50 6.20
CA ARG A 54 3.23 11.52 7.29
C ARG A 54 4.25 10.41 7.16
N LYS A 55 5.46 10.68 7.70
CA LYS A 55 6.55 9.70 7.78
C LYS A 55 6.09 8.50 8.59
N VAL A 56 6.51 7.32 8.16
CA VAL A 56 6.33 6.07 8.89
C VAL A 56 7.57 5.84 9.73
N GLU A 57 7.38 5.71 11.03
CA GLU A 57 8.44 5.41 11.99
C GLU A 57 7.88 4.47 13.08
N PRO A 58 8.72 3.57 13.65
CA PRO A 58 10.10 3.29 13.25
C PRO A 58 10.20 2.52 11.92
N LEU A 59 11.39 2.55 11.28
CA LEU A 59 11.69 1.82 10.03
C LEU A 59 12.48 0.55 10.33
N SER A 60 12.22 -0.53 9.58
CA SER A 60 12.97 -1.79 9.72
C SER A 60 14.47 -1.60 9.50
N THR A 61 15.27 -2.44 10.15
CA THR A 61 16.73 -2.42 10.04
C THR A 61 17.24 -3.63 9.27
N TYR A 62 18.19 -3.42 8.35
CA TYR A 62 18.83 -4.52 7.60
C TYR A 62 19.55 -5.50 8.54
N ASN A 63 19.25 -6.80 8.41
CA ASN A 63 19.62 -7.88 9.33
C ASN A 63 19.21 -7.63 10.80
N GLY A 64 18.14 -6.85 11.01
CA GLY A 64 17.68 -6.45 12.33
C GLY A 64 16.18 -6.64 12.52
N GLU A 65 15.61 -5.77 13.35
CA GLU A 65 14.17 -5.77 13.65
C GLU A 65 13.37 -5.27 12.44
N ASP A 66 12.30 -6.01 12.14
CA ASP A 66 11.29 -5.60 11.18
C ASP A 66 10.15 -4.86 11.89
N HIS A 67 9.72 -3.74 11.30
CA HIS A 67 8.52 -3.03 11.71
C HIS A 67 7.45 -3.12 10.63
N PHE A 68 6.20 -3.29 11.05
CA PHE A 68 5.07 -3.52 10.17
C PHE A 68 3.87 -2.67 10.56
N LEU A 69 2.96 -2.53 9.60
CA LEU A 69 1.66 -1.90 9.75
C LEU A 69 0.66 -2.81 9.05
N THR A 70 -0.34 -3.28 9.78
CA THR A 70 -1.39 -4.13 9.20
C THR A 70 -2.54 -3.24 8.78
N LEU A 71 -2.80 -3.17 7.48
CA LEU A 71 -3.84 -2.31 6.90
C LEU A 71 -4.97 -3.15 6.32
N SER A 72 -6.20 -2.63 6.44
CA SER A 72 -7.35 -3.19 5.74
C SER A 72 -8.19 -2.11 5.08
N ILE A 73 -8.76 -2.43 3.93
CA ILE A 73 -9.75 -1.59 3.25
C ILE A 73 -11.06 -2.36 3.24
N LYS A 74 -12.10 -1.82 3.87
CA LYS A 74 -13.41 -2.46 4.01
C LYS A 74 -14.51 -1.52 3.54
N LYS A 75 -15.54 -2.07 2.89
CA LYS A 75 -16.73 -1.30 2.54
C LYS A 75 -17.72 -1.36 3.70
N ASP A 76 -18.12 -0.21 4.22
CA ASP A 76 -19.14 -0.13 5.25
C ASP A 76 -20.53 -0.40 4.64
N LYS A 77 -21.24 -1.38 5.18
CA LYS A 77 -22.54 -1.83 4.62
C LYS A 77 -23.66 -0.77 4.77
N LYS A 78 -23.55 0.17 5.71
CA LYS A 78 -24.61 1.16 5.99
C LYS A 78 -24.42 2.42 5.15
N THR A 79 -23.23 3.00 5.19
CA THR A 79 -22.86 4.23 4.50
C THR A 79 -22.56 3.96 3.02
N GLN A 80 -22.05 2.76 2.71
CA GLN A 80 -21.45 2.36 1.43
C GLN A 80 -20.10 3.02 1.14
N ASP A 81 -19.50 3.67 2.13
CA ASP A 81 -18.17 4.24 2.04
C ASP A 81 -17.10 3.14 2.17
N TRP A 82 -15.91 3.41 1.64
CA TRP A 82 -14.76 2.52 1.77
C TRP A 82 -13.82 3.06 2.83
N SER A 83 -13.61 2.32 3.91
CA SER A 83 -12.82 2.73 5.06
C SER A 83 -11.47 2.03 5.10
N LEU A 84 -10.42 2.79 5.43
CA LEU A 84 -9.07 2.31 5.67
C LEU A 84 -8.84 2.18 7.18
N TYR A 85 -8.40 1.01 7.64
CA TYR A 85 -8.11 0.73 9.03
C TYR A 85 -6.67 0.28 9.24
N ARG A 86 -6.17 0.54 10.46
CA ARG A 86 -5.00 -0.11 11.05
C ARG A 86 -5.47 -1.22 11.99
N GLU A 87 -4.90 -2.41 11.84
CA GLU A 87 -5.35 -3.65 12.48
C GLU A 87 -4.34 -4.23 13.48
N ASP A 88 -3.09 -3.76 13.51
CA ASP A 88 -2.00 -4.27 14.37
C ASP A 88 -1.98 -3.68 15.79
N ASN A 89 -3.00 -2.90 16.16
CA ASN A 89 -3.19 -2.41 17.53
C ASN A 89 -4.18 -3.30 18.29
N SER A 90 -4.19 -3.19 19.64
CA SER A 90 -5.15 -3.94 20.48
C SER A 90 -6.62 -3.72 20.08
N ASN A 91 -6.91 -2.56 19.48
CA ASN A 91 -8.19 -2.27 18.85
C ASN A 91 -7.95 -1.79 17.42
N GLN A 92 -8.87 -2.13 16.52
CA GLN A 92 -8.91 -1.59 15.17
C GLN A 92 -8.99 -0.05 15.23
N ILE A 93 -8.13 0.63 14.48
CA ILE A 93 -8.12 2.10 14.39
C ILE A 93 -8.55 2.51 12.99
N LEU A 94 -9.63 3.31 12.90
CA LEU A 94 -10.03 3.94 11.65
C LEU A 94 -9.03 5.02 11.27
N ILE A 95 -8.41 4.91 10.09
CA ILE A 95 -7.51 5.95 9.54
C ILE A 95 -8.34 7.02 8.81
N GLY A 96 -9.32 6.58 8.03
CA GLY A 96 -10.15 7.46 7.22
C GLY A 96 -10.99 6.68 6.22
N TRP A 97 -11.70 7.36 5.35
CA TRP A 97 -12.56 6.73 4.34
C TRP A 97 -12.62 7.51 3.02
N TRP A 98 -12.91 6.77 1.95
CA TRP A 98 -13.31 7.28 0.65
C TRP A 98 -14.85 7.27 0.57
N PRO A 99 -15.51 8.43 0.49
CA PRO A 99 -16.95 8.51 0.33
C PRO A 99 -17.43 7.80 -0.95
N LYS A 100 -18.58 7.12 -0.88
CA LYS A 100 -19.16 6.43 -2.06
C LYS A 100 -19.41 7.36 -3.24
N SER A 101 -19.65 8.65 -2.97
CA SER A 101 -19.93 9.68 -3.97
C SER A 101 -18.78 9.86 -4.97
N LEU A 102 -17.56 9.47 -4.60
CA LEU A 102 -16.40 9.46 -5.50
C LEU A 102 -16.57 8.49 -6.68
N PHE A 103 -17.41 7.48 -6.54
CA PHE A 103 -17.49 6.36 -7.48
C PHE A 103 -18.83 6.25 -8.21
N ASN A 104 -19.61 7.34 -8.30
CA ASN A 104 -20.91 7.41 -8.99
C ASN A 104 -21.84 6.21 -8.68
N ASN A 105 -21.79 5.69 -7.44
CA ASN A 105 -22.50 4.48 -6.99
C ASN A 105 -22.26 3.21 -7.83
N SER A 106 -21.26 3.21 -8.73
CA SER A 106 -20.98 2.11 -9.66
C SER A 106 -19.92 1.13 -9.13
N PHE A 107 -19.18 1.54 -8.09
CA PHE A 107 -18.13 0.72 -7.48
C PHE A 107 -18.65 -0.02 -6.25
N ASP A 108 -19.36 -1.11 -6.52
CA ASP A 108 -19.98 -1.91 -5.45
C ASP A 108 -18.97 -2.86 -4.78
N HIS A 109 -18.06 -3.43 -5.56
CA HIS A 109 -17.02 -4.36 -5.13
C HIS A 109 -15.72 -4.14 -5.92
N ALA A 110 -14.59 -4.59 -5.36
CA ALA A 110 -13.31 -4.53 -6.04
C ALA A 110 -13.20 -5.63 -7.11
N THR A 111 -12.94 -5.25 -8.37
CA THR A 111 -12.71 -6.19 -9.49
C THR A 111 -11.24 -6.50 -9.73
N LYS A 112 -10.35 -5.66 -9.20
CA LYS A 112 -8.89 -5.85 -9.14
C LYS A 112 -8.41 -5.39 -7.79
N ILE A 113 -7.52 -6.17 -7.19
CA ILE A 113 -6.86 -5.87 -5.93
C ILE A 113 -5.36 -6.01 -6.17
N ALA A 114 -4.58 -5.08 -5.62
CA ALA A 114 -3.14 -5.09 -5.72
C ALA A 114 -2.55 -4.78 -4.35
N TRP A 115 -1.46 -5.48 -4.03
CA TRP A 115 -0.59 -5.18 -2.90
C TRP A 115 0.73 -4.73 -3.51
N ALA A 116 1.20 -3.53 -3.16
CA ALA A 116 2.37 -2.94 -3.79
C ALA A 116 3.07 -1.94 -2.87
N GLY A 117 4.38 -1.78 -3.09
CA GLY A 117 5.12 -0.57 -2.72
C GLY A 117 5.38 0.26 -3.97
N GLY A 118 5.47 1.58 -3.83
CA GLY A 118 5.66 2.49 -4.96
C GLY A 118 6.77 3.50 -4.75
N VAL A 119 7.53 3.77 -5.80
CA VAL A 119 8.50 4.86 -5.85
C VAL A 119 8.13 5.79 -7.00
N LEU A 120 7.91 7.06 -6.69
CA LEU A 120 7.52 8.07 -7.66
C LEU A 120 8.62 9.13 -7.74
N TYR A 121 9.14 9.34 -8.95
CA TYR A 121 10.22 10.27 -9.25
C TYR A 121 10.12 10.77 -10.70
N PRO A 122 10.64 11.96 -11.01
CA PRO A 122 10.66 12.53 -12.36
C PRO A 122 11.49 11.69 -13.34
N LYS A 123 11.18 11.78 -14.65
CA LYS A 123 11.91 11.00 -15.68
C LYS A 123 13.39 11.35 -15.79
N ASN A 124 13.75 12.60 -15.50
CA ASN A 124 15.13 13.10 -15.65
C ASN A 124 15.94 12.99 -14.36
N GLU A 125 15.40 12.32 -13.34
CA GLU A 125 16.05 12.10 -12.05
C GLU A 125 16.25 10.62 -11.81
N THR A 126 17.16 10.28 -10.90
CA THR A 126 17.33 8.92 -10.43
C THR A 126 16.34 8.59 -9.32
N SER A 127 15.87 7.35 -9.29
CA SER A 127 14.93 6.89 -8.27
C SER A 127 15.53 6.96 -6.86
N PRO A 128 14.71 7.25 -5.82
CA PRO A 128 15.02 6.86 -4.46
C PRO A 128 14.94 5.33 -4.30
N PRO A 129 15.36 4.75 -3.15
CA PRO A 129 15.19 3.32 -2.90
C PRO A 129 13.71 2.94 -2.78
N MET A 130 13.39 1.68 -3.14
CA MET A 130 12.08 1.07 -2.89
C MET A 130 12.17 0.08 -1.74
N GLY A 131 11.20 0.13 -0.81
CA GLY A 131 11.19 -0.75 0.35
C GLY A 131 12.42 -0.47 1.23
N SER A 132 13.23 -1.49 1.49
CA SER A 132 14.49 -1.39 2.23
C SER A 132 15.67 -0.88 1.38
N GLY A 133 15.50 -0.68 0.07
CA GLY A 133 16.60 -0.38 -0.84
C GLY A 133 17.35 -1.62 -1.35
N HIS A 134 16.95 -2.82 -0.93
CA HIS A 134 17.56 -4.09 -1.28
C HIS A 134 16.70 -4.89 -2.26
N ALA A 135 17.34 -5.79 -3.01
CA ALA A 135 16.63 -6.62 -3.98
C ALA A 135 15.74 -7.66 -3.28
N ALA A 136 14.58 -7.97 -3.84
CA ALA A 136 13.61 -8.90 -3.26
C ALA A 136 14.20 -10.29 -2.96
N LYS A 137 15.15 -10.74 -3.78
CA LYS A 137 15.88 -12.01 -3.61
C LYS A 137 16.71 -12.10 -2.33
N GLU A 138 17.00 -10.98 -1.67
CA GLU A 138 17.72 -10.96 -0.40
C GLU A 138 16.86 -11.45 0.77
N ARG A 139 15.53 -11.36 0.64
CA ARG A 139 14.52 -11.96 1.53
C ARG A 139 14.59 -11.47 2.98
N GLU A 140 14.29 -12.36 3.92
CA GLU A 140 14.04 -12.11 5.35
C GLU A 140 15.09 -11.18 5.97
N HIS A 141 14.62 -10.23 6.76
CA HIS A 141 15.40 -9.20 7.44
C HIS A 141 16.21 -8.26 6.53
N LYS A 142 16.06 -8.36 5.19
CA LYS A 142 16.86 -7.58 4.22
C LYS A 142 16.00 -6.85 3.22
N ALA A 143 15.10 -7.57 2.56
CA ALA A 143 14.13 -7.03 1.61
C ALA A 143 12.83 -6.64 2.33
N ALA A 144 12.16 -5.61 1.83
CA ALA A 144 10.80 -5.32 2.28
C ALA A 144 9.83 -6.41 1.79
N TYR A 145 8.72 -6.61 2.51
CA TYR A 145 7.72 -7.61 2.17
C TYR A 145 6.31 -7.14 2.50
N ILE A 146 5.34 -7.78 1.87
CA ILE A 146 3.94 -7.73 2.26
C ILE A 146 3.55 -9.15 2.63
N SER A 147 3.01 -9.35 3.83
CA SER A 147 2.56 -10.63 4.33
C SER A 147 1.10 -10.58 4.78
N HIS A 148 0.59 -11.72 5.24
CA HIS A 148 -0.77 -11.90 5.73
C HIS A 148 -1.83 -11.46 4.72
N ILE A 149 -1.55 -11.64 3.42
CA ILE A 149 -2.45 -11.21 2.36
C ILE A 149 -3.76 -11.98 2.46
N ARG A 150 -4.86 -11.22 2.58
CA ARG A 150 -6.25 -11.70 2.63
C ARG A 150 -7.15 -10.72 1.89
N ILE A 151 -8.33 -11.19 1.51
CA ILE A 151 -9.39 -10.39 0.88
C ILE A 151 -10.69 -10.54 1.67
N PHE A 152 -11.54 -9.52 1.68
CA PHE A 152 -12.90 -9.66 2.18
C PHE A 152 -13.77 -10.23 1.06
N ASP A 153 -14.47 -11.33 1.35
CA ASP A 153 -15.43 -11.92 0.42
C ASP A 153 -16.77 -11.15 0.42
N GLN A 154 -17.71 -11.62 -0.40
CA GLN A 154 -19.05 -11.06 -0.50
C GLN A 154 -19.87 -11.12 0.80
N PHE A 155 -19.46 -11.95 1.77
CA PHE A 155 -20.09 -12.06 3.09
C PHE A 155 -19.37 -11.23 4.15
N ASP A 156 -18.36 -10.43 3.76
CA ASP A 156 -17.52 -9.63 4.64
C ASP A 156 -16.65 -10.49 5.57
N GLN A 157 -16.28 -11.68 5.10
CA GLN A 157 -15.37 -12.59 5.79
C GLN A 157 -13.98 -12.53 5.16
N LEU A 158 -12.95 -12.63 6.00
CA LEU A 158 -11.58 -12.77 5.53
C LEU A 158 -11.40 -14.11 4.83
N SER A 159 -10.96 -14.06 3.58
CA SER A 159 -10.65 -15.21 2.75
C SER A 159 -9.29 -15.05 2.08
N ILE A 160 -8.77 -16.16 1.60
CA ILE A 160 -7.51 -16.21 0.85
C ILE A 160 -7.80 -15.82 -0.61
N PRO A 161 -6.94 -15.01 -1.27
CA PRO A 161 -7.11 -14.72 -2.69
C PRO A 161 -6.97 -15.99 -3.55
N ASP A 162 -7.74 -16.04 -4.64
CA ASP A 162 -7.56 -17.07 -5.67
C ASP A 162 -6.17 -16.94 -6.31
N THR A 163 -5.26 -17.83 -5.92
CA THR A 163 -3.86 -17.80 -6.33
C THR A 163 -3.66 -18.04 -7.82
N SER A 164 -4.61 -18.71 -8.50
CA SER A 164 -4.55 -18.91 -9.95
C SER A 164 -4.70 -17.61 -10.73
N ARG A 165 -5.19 -16.55 -10.08
CA ARG A 165 -5.43 -15.23 -10.67
C ARG A 165 -4.41 -14.18 -10.21
N VAL A 166 -3.46 -14.55 -9.36
CA VAL A 166 -2.39 -13.65 -8.92
C VAL A 166 -1.32 -13.54 -9.98
N ARG A 167 -0.81 -12.33 -10.20
CA ARG A 167 0.27 -12.04 -11.13
C ARG A 167 1.25 -11.05 -10.50
N GLU A 168 2.53 -11.33 -10.65
CA GLU A 168 3.59 -10.38 -10.30
C GLU A 168 3.68 -9.25 -11.34
N PHE A 169 3.97 -8.04 -10.87
CA PHE A 169 4.09 -6.86 -11.71
C PHE A 169 5.14 -5.90 -11.16
N THR A 170 5.98 -5.38 -12.05
CA THR A 170 6.93 -4.29 -11.81
C THR A 170 7.07 -3.52 -13.13
N ASP A 171 7.06 -2.20 -13.03
CA ASP A 171 7.19 -1.27 -14.15
C ASP A 171 8.64 -1.01 -14.57
N GLN A 172 9.61 -1.34 -13.71
CA GLN A 172 11.05 -1.16 -13.92
C GLN A 172 11.83 -2.38 -13.39
N ARG A 173 11.76 -3.48 -14.14
CA ARG A 173 12.31 -4.81 -13.74
C ARG A 173 13.80 -4.82 -13.45
N ASP A 174 14.57 -3.98 -14.14
CA ASP A 174 16.03 -3.94 -13.99
C ASP A 174 16.46 -3.27 -12.67
N CYS A 175 15.56 -2.51 -12.04
CA CYS A 175 15.83 -1.77 -10.81
C CYS A 175 15.05 -2.29 -9.62
N PHE A 176 13.76 -2.56 -9.80
CA PHE A 176 12.85 -2.95 -8.74
C PHE A 176 12.31 -4.34 -9.00
N THR A 177 12.47 -5.19 -8.01
CA THR A 177 12.21 -6.63 -8.10
C THR A 177 11.09 -7.03 -7.15
N THR A 178 10.35 -8.05 -7.55
CA THR A 178 9.46 -8.85 -6.69
C THR A 178 10.01 -10.26 -6.63
N ASP A 179 9.83 -10.95 -5.51
CA ASP A 179 10.20 -12.37 -5.38
C ASP A 179 9.25 -13.10 -4.43
N GLY A 180 9.07 -14.39 -4.69
CA GLY A 180 8.59 -15.33 -3.70
C GLY A 180 7.13 -15.19 -3.30
N PHE A 181 6.20 -14.93 -4.24
CA PHE A 181 4.78 -15.03 -3.92
C PHE A 181 4.39 -16.48 -3.56
N ARG A 182 4.21 -16.74 -2.27
CA ARG A 182 3.93 -18.08 -1.74
C ARG A 182 3.19 -18.02 -0.40
N TYR A 183 2.80 -19.19 0.10
CA TYR A 183 2.17 -19.35 1.40
C TYR A 183 3.18 -19.89 2.44
N SER A 184 3.22 -19.32 3.64
CA SER A 184 3.76 -19.95 4.85
C SER A 184 2.68 -20.04 5.92
N HIS A 185 2.87 -20.94 6.89
CA HIS A 185 1.95 -21.08 8.02
C HIS A 185 1.93 -19.82 8.89
N ASP A 186 3.08 -19.18 9.07
CA ASP A 186 3.26 -18.07 10.01
C ASP A 186 2.93 -16.71 9.37
N ASP A 187 3.14 -16.57 8.04
CA ASP A 187 2.97 -15.30 7.32
C ASP A 187 1.76 -15.29 6.38
N GLY A 188 1.05 -16.42 6.24
CA GLY A 188 0.03 -16.59 5.21
C GLY A 188 0.61 -16.40 3.80
N TYR A 189 -0.16 -15.77 2.90
CA TYR A 189 0.38 -15.37 1.60
C TYR A 189 1.22 -14.10 1.73
N TYR A 190 2.40 -14.12 1.12
CA TYR A 190 3.35 -13.01 1.16
C TYR A 190 4.23 -12.98 -0.09
N PHE A 191 4.93 -11.87 -0.29
CA PHE A 191 6.02 -11.73 -1.27
C PHE A 191 6.99 -10.63 -0.82
N TYR A 192 8.22 -10.71 -1.32
CA TYR A 192 9.25 -9.67 -1.13
C TYR A 192 9.26 -8.70 -2.30
N TYR A 193 9.64 -7.45 -2.02
CA TYR A 193 9.82 -6.42 -3.02
C TYR A 193 10.91 -5.44 -2.61
N GLY A 194 11.51 -4.77 -3.58
CA GLY A 194 12.46 -3.69 -3.33
C GLY A 194 13.47 -3.51 -4.44
N GLY A 195 14.34 -2.52 -4.24
CA GLY A 195 15.47 -2.25 -5.12
C GLY A 195 16.22 -0.98 -4.74
N PRO A 196 17.48 -0.85 -5.19
CA PRO A 196 18.35 0.25 -4.84
C PRO A 196 17.87 1.59 -5.44
N PRO A 197 18.39 2.73 -4.94
CA PRO A 197 18.25 4.00 -5.65
C PRO A 197 19.06 3.99 -6.97
N GLY A 198 18.90 5.03 -7.77
CA GLY A 198 19.73 5.22 -8.96
C GLY A 198 19.09 4.81 -10.29
N CYS A 199 17.85 4.31 -10.26
CA CYS A 199 17.15 3.90 -11.48
C CYS A 199 16.73 5.10 -12.33
N GLN A 200 16.80 5.00 -13.65
CA GLN A 200 16.31 6.00 -14.59
C GLN A 200 15.09 5.45 -15.36
N LYS A 201 14.13 6.32 -15.71
CA LYS A 201 12.88 5.95 -16.41
C LYS A 201 12.96 6.03 -17.92
#